data_AF-A0A958SQM4-F1
#
_entry.id   AF-A0A958SQM4-F1
#
_cell.length_a   1.000
_cell.length_b   1.000
_cell.length_c   1.000
_cell.angle_alpha   90.00
_cell.angle_beta   90.00
_cell.angle_gamma   90.00
#
_symmetry.space_group_name_H-M   'P 1'
#
loop_
_entity.id
_entity.type
_entity.pdbx_description
1 polymer ?
#
loop_
_entity_poly.entity_id
_entity_poly.type
_entity_poly.pdbx_seq_one_letter_code
_entity_poly.pdbx_strand_id
1 'polypeptide(L)'
;MIFVLVLITGLVILFFIVFQKRKNKLIMEKFRQQQQFQEELSSVQVEIQEQTLKNIGQELHDNIGQLLSVANMQLSIMNTQVPSEIKESFEETKNVVKESLGEVRALSKSLNSDVIASRGFQLSVQNEIDRFNKLKFISAEMTTEGHPDSFANSKDSIILFRILQEFFSNTIKYAKASKVVVHLKYLSDSLEINVEDDGIGFDEAEIEKGSGLINMKSRAELIGVHFRLSSAKDKGTKLFMKYVYRSDSKLNL
;
A
#
# COMPACT_ATOMS: atom_id res chain seq x y z
N MET A 1 -59.93 39.57 15.58
CA MET A 1 -59.61 38.63 14.46
C MET A 1 -58.16 38.73 14.00
N ILE A 2 -57.65 39.92 13.68
CA ILE A 2 -56.26 40.10 13.16
C ILE A 2 -55.19 39.56 14.13
N PHE A 3 -55.29 39.87 15.42
CA PHE A 3 -54.34 39.37 16.44
C PHE A 3 -54.29 37.85 16.50
N VAL A 4 -55.45 37.18 16.43
CA VAL A 4 -55.56 35.72 16.44
C VAL A 4 -54.89 35.11 15.20
N LEU A 5 -55.07 35.73 14.03
CA LEU A 5 -54.42 35.29 12.79
C LEU A 5 -52.88 35.42 12.86
N VAL A 6 -52.36 36.51 13.44
CA VAL A 6 -50.92 36.70 13.64
C VAL A 6 -50.34 35.65 14.60
N LEU A 7 -51.07 35.31 15.66
CA LEU A 7 -50.63 34.32 16.63
C LEU A 7 -50.61 32.90 16.03
N ILE A 8 -51.65 32.54 15.26
CA ILE A 8 -51.72 31.26 14.54
C ILE A 8 -50.61 31.15 13.51
N THR A 9 -50.39 32.19 12.69
CA THR A 9 -49.32 32.18 11.67
C THR A 9 -47.94 32.07 12.32
N GLY A 10 -47.69 32.77 13.43
CA GLY A 10 -46.46 32.62 14.20
C GLY A 10 -46.23 31.20 14.73
N LEU A 11 -47.27 30.54 15.24
CA LEU A 11 -47.19 29.15 15.69
C LEU A 11 -46.92 28.17 14.55
N VAL A 12 -47.54 28.36 13.38
CA VAL A 12 -47.31 27.54 12.19
C VAL A 12 -45.86 27.70 11.70
N ILE A 13 -45.34 28.92 11.64
CA ILE A 13 -43.94 29.19 11.27
C ILE A 13 -42.99 28.55 12.28
N LEU A 14 -43.23 28.71 13.58
CA LEU A 14 -42.41 28.10 14.63
C LEU A 14 -42.41 26.56 14.53
N PHE A 15 -43.58 25.96 14.37
CA PHE A 15 -43.74 24.53 14.17
C PHE A 15 -42.97 24.06 12.93
N PHE A 16 -43.08 24.77 11.81
CA PHE A 16 -42.37 24.46 10.57
C PHE A 16 -40.85 24.55 10.74
N ILE A 17 -40.32 25.57 11.44
CA ILE A 17 -38.90 25.71 11.74
C ILE A 17 -38.39 24.56 12.61
N VAL A 18 -39.13 24.21 13.68
CA VAL A 18 -38.76 23.09 14.56
C VAL A 18 -38.79 21.77 13.81
N PHE A 19 -39.80 21.55 12.97
CA PHE A 19 -39.93 20.36 12.13
C PHE A 19 -38.78 20.24 11.13
N GLN A 20 -38.45 21.33 10.42
CA GLN A 20 -37.29 21.39 9.51
C GLN A 20 -35.97 21.10 10.22
N LYS A 21 -35.73 21.71 11.39
CA LYS A 21 -34.51 21.46 12.17
C LYS A 21 -34.39 19.99 12.58
N ARG A 22 -35.48 19.37 13.04
CA ARG A 22 -35.50 17.93 13.40
C ARG A 22 -35.25 17.05 12.18
N LYS A 23 -35.90 17.32 11.04
CA LYS A 23 -35.68 16.59 9.79
C LYS A 23 -34.22 16.68 9.32
N ASN A 24 -33.65 17.88 9.32
CA ASN A 24 -32.26 18.10 8.93
C ASN A 24 -31.29 17.38 9.88
N LYS A 25 -31.57 17.39 11.19
CA LYS A 25 -30.78 16.63 12.17
C LYS A 25 -30.81 15.12 11.86
N LEU A 26 -31.98 14.55 11.59
CA LEU A 26 -32.11 13.12 11.23
C LEU A 26 -31.40 12.77 9.92
N ILE A 27 -31.46 13.66 8.91
CA ILE A 27 -30.74 13.46 7.64
C ILE A 27 -29.22 13.46 7.89
N MET A 28 -28.72 14.42 8.69
CA MET A 28 -27.31 14.49 9.04
C MET A 28 -26.85 13.29 9.88
N GLU A 29 -27.67 12.81 10.82
CA GLU A 29 -27.39 11.60 11.59
C GLU A 29 -27.32 10.37 10.68
N LYS A 30 -28.27 10.19 9.75
CA LYS A 30 -28.23 9.11 8.76
C LYS A 30 -27.01 9.18 7.86
N PHE A 31 -26.67 10.37 7.38
CA PHE A 31 -25.49 10.57 6.55
C PHE A 31 -24.21 10.21 7.31
N ARG A 32 -24.08 10.66 8.57
CA ARG A 32 -22.96 10.31 9.44
C ARG A 32 -22.86 8.80 9.70
N GLN A 33 -23.98 8.13 9.97
CA GLN A 33 -24.02 6.68 10.13
C GLN A 33 -23.58 5.94 8.86
N GLN A 34 -24.04 6.39 7.70
CA GLN A 34 -23.61 5.82 6.41
C GLN A 34 -22.12 6.02 6.17
N GLN A 35 -21.58 7.20 6.49
CA GLN A 35 -20.13 7.45 6.39
C GLN A 35 -19.34 6.54 7.32
N GLN A 36 -19.72 6.44 8.59
CA GLN A 36 -19.06 5.56 9.56
C GLN A 36 -19.09 4.10 9.13
N PHE A 37 -20.23 3.62 8.61
CA PHE A 37 -20.34 2.26 8.10
C PHE A 37 -19.44 2.02 6.87
N GLN A 38 -19.31 2.99 5.97
CA GLN A 38 -18.40 2.90 4.84
C GLN A 38 -16.93 2.89 5.27
N GLU A 39 -16.55 3.72 6.23
CA GLU A 39 -15.21 3.74 6.82
C GLU A 39 -14.87 2.40 7.48
N GLU A 40 -15.82 1.83 8.24
CA GLU A 40 -15.65 0.52 8.89
C GLU A 40 -15.48 -0.61 7.87
N LEU A 41 -16.34 -0.66 6.83
CA LEU A 41 -16.20 -1.63 5.74
C LEU A 41 -14.83 -1.52 5.05
N SER A 42 -14.38 -0.29 4.78
CA SER A 42 -13.08 -0.03 4.17
C SER A 42 -11.94 -0.53 5.04
N SER A 43 -12.01 -0.29 6.36
CA SER A 43 -11.01 -0.76 7.31
C SER A 43 -10.95 -2.29 7.36
N VAL A 44 -12.11 -2.95 7.44
CA VAL A 44 -12.21 -4.42 7.46
C VAL A 44 -11.66 -5.03 6.17
N GLN A 45 -11.95 -4.43 5.02
CA GLN A 45 -11.42 -4.90 3.74
C GLN A 45 -9.88 -4.85 3.70
N VAL A 46 -9.29 -3.75 4.20
CA VAL A 46 -7.83 -3.63 4.30
C VAL A 46 -7.26 -4.69 5.24
N GLU A 47 -7.89 -4.91 6.40
CA GLU A 47 -7.45 -5.91 7.37
C GLU A 47 -7.48 -7.34 6.81
N ILE A 48 -8.57 -7.73 6.15
CA ILE A 48 -8.69 -9.04 5.48
C ILE A 48 -7.61 -9.21 4.41
N GLN A 49 -7.33 -8.15 3.64
CA GLN A 49 -6.31 -8.19 2.61
C GLN A 49 -4.92 -8.40 3.22
N GLU A 50 -4.58 -7.66 4.29
CA GLU A 50 -3.30 -7.82 4.98
C GLU A 50 -3.13 -9.21 5.60
N GLN A 51 -4.18 -9.74 6.23
CA GLN A 51 -4.14 -11.09 6.79
C GLN A 51 -3.97 -12.15 5.69
N THR A 52 -4.62 -11.96 4.55
CA THR A 52 -4.48 -12.86 3.39
C THR A 52 -3.05 -12.86 2.87
N LEU A 53 -2.46 -11.68 2.65
CA LEU A 53 -1.07 -11.55 2.19
C LEU A 53 -0.08 -12.16 3.18
N LYS A 54 -0.31 -11.97 4.49
CA LYS A 54 0.48 -12.62 5.54
C LYS A 54 0.42 -14.14 5.45
N ASN A 55 -0.78 -14.71 5.31
CA ASN A 55 -0.96 -16.16 5.20
C ASN A 55 -0.27 -16.71 3.95
N ILE A 56 -0.39 -16.03 2.80
CA ILE A 56 0.30 -16.40 1.56
C ILE A 56 1.83 -16.35 1.76
N GLY A 57 2.34 -15.29 2.40
CA GLY A 57 3.76 -15.17 2.70
C GLY A 57 4.30 -16.31 3.56
N GLN A 58 3.53 -16.76 4.55
CA GLN A 58 3.86 -17.91 5.41
C GLN A 58 3.79 -19.23 4.64
N GLU A 59 2.71 -19.48 3.90
CA GLU A 59 2.54 -20.66 3.03
C GLU A 59 3.71 -20.80 2.03
N LEU A 60 4.13 -19.70 1.39
CA LEU A 60 5.27 -19.72 0.48
C LEU A 60 6.59 -20.08 1.20
N HIS A 61 6.78 -19.63 2.44
CA HIS A 61 7.96 -19.95 3.23
C HIS A 61 7.99 -21.44 3.61
N ASP A 62 6.89 -21.91 4.19
CA ASP A 62 6.79 -23.21 4.80
C ASP A 62 6.63 -24.32 3.78
N ASN A 63 5.87 -24.11 2.71
CA ASN A 63 5.69 -25.13 1.68
C ASN A 63 6.80 -25.05 0.62
N ILE A 64 6.80 -23.99 -0.21
CA ILE A 64 7.71 -23.90 -1.36
C ILE A 64 9.16 -23.66 -0.92
N GLY A 65 9.37 -22.76 0.04
CA GLY A 65 10.69 -22.41 0.54
C GLY A 65 11.41 -23.59 1.21
N GLN A 66 10.70 -24.42 1.98
CA GLN A 66 11.27 -25.62 2.58
C GLN A 66 11.59 -26.68 1.53
N LEU A 67 10.68 -26.94 0.58
CA LEU A 67 10.92 -27.91 -0.51
C LEU A 67 12.15 -27.55 -1.35
N LEU A 68 12.29 -26.28 -1.74
CA LEU A 68 13.48 -25.80 -2.47
C LEU A 68 14.75 -25.88 -1.62
N SER A 69 14.64 -25.71 -0.30
CA SER A 69 15.79 -25.89 0.61
C SER A 69 16.25 -27.35 0.64
N VAL A 70 15.31 -28.30 0.69
CA VAL A 70 15.60 -29.74 0.61
C VAL A 70 16.21 -30.11 -0.75
N ALA A 71 15.63 -29.62 -1.85
CA ALA A 71 16.17 -29.86 -3.19
C ALA A 71 17.61 -29.33 -3.34
N ASN A 72 17.88 -28.10 -2.89
CA ASN A 72 19.23 -27.53 -2.92
C ASN A 72 20.22 -28.31 -2.04
N MET A 73 19.77 -28.84 -0.89
CA MET A 73 20.58 -29.72 -0.05
C MET A 73 20.91 -31.04 -0.75
N GLN A 74 19.91 -31.69 -1.36
CA GLN A 74 20.10 -32.94 -2.11
C GLN A 74 21.05 -32.74 -3.30
N LEU A 75 20.90 -31.66 -4.06
CA LEU A 75 21.84 -31.29 -5.13
C LEU A 75 23.25 -31.05 -4.59
N SER A 76 23.39 -30.42 -3.42
CA SER A 76 24.69 -30.22 -2.79
C SER A 76 25.37 -31.53 -2.39
N ILE A 77 24.60 -32.52 -1.93
CA ILE A 77 25.10 -33.87 -1.61
C ILE A 77 25.52 -34.62 -2.88
N MET A 78 24.68 -34.61 -3.91
CA MET A 78 24.97 -35.28 -5.18
C MET A 78 26.17 -34.67 -5.91
N ASN A 79 26.48 -33.40 -5.66
CA ASN A 79 27.51 -32.65 -6.35
C ASN A 79 28.88 -33.36 -6.39
N THR A 80 29.23 -34.11 -5.35
CA THR A 80 30.52 -34.82 -5.26
C THR A 80 30.57 -36.10 -6.11
N GLN A 81 29.43 -36.56 -6.62
CA GLN A 81 29.27 -37.80 -7.41
C GLN A 81 29.00 -37.52 -8.90
N VAL A 82 28.93 -36.24 -9.29
CA VAL A 82 28.64 -35.82 -10.67
C VAL A 82 29.90 -35.99 -11.54
N PRO A 83 29.82 -36.73 -12.66
CA PRO A 83 30.92 -36.86 -13.62
C PRO A 83 31.37 -35.52 -14.20
N SER A 84 32.65 -35.41 -14.58
CA SER A 84 33.25 -34.20 -15.13
C SER A 84 32.50 -33.66 -16.35
N GLU A 85 31.97 -34.55 -17.18
CA GLU A 85 31.35 -34.24 -18.47
C GLU A 85 30.03 -33.45 -18.32
N ILE A 86 29.33 -33.59 -17.19
CA ILE A 86 28.06 -32.91 -16.92
C ILE A 86 28.15 -31.93 -15.73
N LYS A 87 29.34 -31.74 -15.17
CA LYS A 87 29.55 -30.96 -13.95
C LYS A 87 29.11 -29.51 -14.08
N GLU A 88 29.37 -28.89 -15.23
CA GLU A 88 28.98 -27.51 -15.53
C GLU A 88 27.46 -27.34 -15.56
N SER A 89 26.76 -28.15 -16.36
CA SER A 89 25.29 -28.14 -16.45
C SER A 89 24.61 -28.46 -15.10
N PHE A 90 25.22 -29.32 -14.29
CA PHE A 90 24.75 -29.59 -12.93
C PHE A 90 24.86 -28.37 -12.02
N GLU A 91 26.00 -27.67 -12.03
CA GLU A 91 26.18 -26.45 -11.22
C GLU A 91 25.26 -25.33 -11.70
N GLU A 92 25.02 -25.18 -13.00
CA GLU A 92 24.01 -24.25 -13.53
C GLU A 92 22.62 -24.57 -12.99
N THR A 93 22.19 -25.83 -13.06
CA THR A 93 20.88 -26.27 -12.54
C THR A 93 20.76 -26.01 -11.03
N LYS A 94 21.81 -26.34 -10.27
CA LYS A 94 21.87 -26.08 -8.83
C LYS A 94 21.79 -24.58 -8.52
N ASN A 95 22.45 -23.75 -9.32
CA ASN A 95 22.38 -22.30 -9.20
C ASN A 95 20.97 -21.78 -9.46
N VAL A 96 20.26 -22.29 -10.48
CA VAL A 96 18.85 -21.95 -10.74
C VAL A 96 17.95 -22.29 -9.55
N VAL A 97 18.12 -23.46 -8.93
CA VAL A 97 17.37 -23.86 -7.72
C VAL A 97 17.69 -22.95 -6.54
N LYS A 98 18.97 -22.63 -6.33
CA LYS A 98 19.42 -21.72 -5.27
C LYS A 98 18.87 -20.30 -5.47
N GLU A 99 18.86 -19.81 -6.70
CA GLU A 99 18.30 -18.52 -7.05
C GLU A 99 16.78 -18.50 -6.82
N SER A 100 16.07 -19.53 -7.28
CA SER A 100 14.63 -19.70 -7.06
C SER A 100 14.27 -19.71 -5.57
N LEU A 101 15.07 -20.37 -4.73
CA LEU A 101 14.91 -20.33 -3.27
C LEU A 101 15.08 -18.92 -2.70
N GLY A 102 16.05 -18.16 -3.24
CA GLY A 102 16.27 -16.76 -2.90
C GLY A 102 15.05 -15.90 -3.23
N GLU A 103 14.50 -16.06 -4.44
CA GLU A 103 13.32 -15.32 -4.90
C GLU A 103 12.06 -15.64 -4.08
N VAL A 104 11.78 -16.91 -3.82
CA VAL A 104 10.62 -17.31 -2.99
C VAL A 104 10.73 -16.73 -1.59
N ARG A 105 11.93 -16.73 -0.99
CA ARG A 105 12.17 -16.13 0.34
C ARG A 105 12.02 -14.61 0.31
N ALA A 106 12.47 -13.94 -0.74
CA ALA A 106 12.30 -12.49 -0.88
C ALA A 106 10.82 -12.14 -1.02
N LEU A 107 10.07 -12.88 -1.84
CA LEU A 107 8.63 -12.70 -2.02
C LEU A 107 7.86 -12.95 -0.72
N SER A 108 8.10 -14.09 -0.05
CA SER A 108 7.49 -14.43 1.24
C SER A 108 7.63 -13.30 2.27
N LYS A 109 8.83 -12.71 2.37
CA LYS A 109 9.11 -11.58 3.28
C LYS A 109 8.39 -10.29 2.88
N SER A 110 8.30 -10.00 1.59
CA SER A 110 7.61 -8.82 1.04
C SER A 110 6.08 -8.90 1.23
N LEU A 111 5.51 -10.10 1.31
CA LEU A 111 4.09 -10.32 1.59
C LEU A 111 3.77 -10.34 3.09
N ASN A 112 4.73 -10.67 3.95
CA ASN A 112 4.49 -10.83 5.39
C ASN A 112 4.54 -9.49 6.15
N SER A 113 3.38 -9.06 6.65
CA SER A 113 3.21 -7.81 7.40
C SER A 113 4.01 -7.75 8.71
N ASP A 114 4.22 -8.88 9.40
CA ASP A 114 5.05 -8.93 10.63
C ASP A 114 6.54 -8.71 10.30
N VAL A 115 7.00 -9.21 9.15
CA VAL A 115 8.37 -9.00 8.67
C VAL A 115 8.59 -7.54 8.29
N ILE A 116 7.60 -6.91 7.66
CA ILE A 116 7.65 -5.47 7.35
C ILE A 116 7.72 -4.65 8.64
N ALA A 117 6.86 -4.96 9.62
CA ALA A 117 6.82 -4.27 10.91
C ALA A 117 8.14 -4.40 11.70
N SER A 118 8.79 -5.56 11.65
CA SER A 118 10.03 -5.84 12.40
C SER A 118 11.30 -5.34 11.71
N ARG A 119 11.34 -5.30 10.38
CA ARG A 119 12.51 -4.83 9.59
C ARG A 119 12.50 -3.32 9.34
N GLY A 120 11.32 -2.69 9.41
CA GLY A 120 11.12 -1.29 9.13
C GLY A 120 10.77 -0.99 7.67
N PHE A 121 10.11 0.16 7.48
CA PHE A 121 9.59 0.64 6.19
C PHE A 121 10.69 0.78 5.12
N GLN A 122 11.72 1.57 5.40
CA GLN A 122 12.79 1.87 4.42
C GLN A 122 13.46 0.59 3.92
N LEU A 123 13.78 -0.34 4.83
CA LEU A 123 14.41 -1.60 4.45
C LEU A 123 13.46 -2.47 3.62
N SER A 124 12.16 -2.43 3.88
CA SER A 124 11.15 -3.13 3.08
C SER A 124 11.07 -2.57 1.67
N VAL A 125 11.11 -1.23 1.50
CA VAL A 125 11.17 -0.57 0.19
C VAL A 125 12.47 -0.92 -0.55
N GLN A 126 13.63 -0.87 0.11
CA GLN A 126 14.91 -1.24 -0.50
C GLN A 126 14.90 -2.70 -0.98
N ASN A 127 14.41 -3.64 -0.18
CA ASN A 127 14.33 -5.04 -0.56
C ASN A 127 13.43 -5.25 -1.80
N GLU A 128 12.36 -4.48 -1.94
CA GLU A 128 11.48 -4.52 -3.10
C GLU A 128 12.19 -4.05 -4.37
N ILE A 129 12.92 -2.94 -4.26
CA ILE A 129 13.72 -2.34 -5.35
C ILE A 129 14.84 -3.28 -5.78
N ASP A 130 15.57 -3.85 -4.83
CA ASP A 130 16.63 -4.82 -5.10
C ASP A 130 16.07 -6.05 -5.83
N ARG A 131 14.88 -6.52 -5.44
CA ARG A 131 14.20 -7.62 -6.13
C ARG A 131 13.86 -7.27 -7.57
N PHE A 132 13.32 -6.08 -7.82
CA PHE A 132 12.99 -5.65 -9.19
C PHE A 132 14.22 -5.56 -10.09
N ASN A 133 15.32 -5.01 -9.57
CA ASN A 133 16.59 -4.93 -10.28
C ASN A 133 17.17 -6.32 -10.57
N LYS A 134 17.15 -7.21 -9.57
CA LYS A 134 17.66 -8.58 -9.72
C LYS A 134 16.87 -9.37 -10.76
N LEU A 135 15.53 -9.26 -10.72
CA LEU A 135 14.63 -9.91 -11.68
C LEU A 135 14.57 -9.21 -13.03
N LYS A 136 15.28 -8.08 -13.19
CA LYS A 136 15.28 -7.24 -14.40
C LYS A 136 13.87 -6.84 -14.85
N PHE A 137 12.97 -6.61 -13.90
CA PHE A 137 11.61 -6.15 -14.20
C PHE A 137 11.60 -4.69 -14.65
N ILE A 138 12.38 -3.85 -13.96
CA ILE A 138 12.52 -2.41 -14.23
C ILE A 138 13.80 -1.90 -13.58
N SER A 139 14.39 -0.81 -14.09
CA SER A 139 15.48 -0.11 -13.40
C SER A 139 14.91 0.69 -12.23
N ALA A 140 15.12 0.23 -11.00
CA ALA A 140 14.58 0.84 -9.80
C ALA A 140 15.68 1.48 -8.94
N GLU A 141 15.47 2.73 -8.50
CA GLU A 141 16.42 3.48 -7.66
C GLU A 141 15.71 4.02 -6.42
N MET A 142 16.40 4.00 -5.28
CA MET A 142 15.97 4.71 -4.07
C MET A 142 17.04 5.68 -3.60
N THR A 143 16.59 6.85 -3.16
CA THR A 143 17.41 7.77 -2.38
C THR A 143 16.71 8.08 -1.07
N THR A 144 17.50 8.35 -0.03
CA THR A 144 17.00 8.69 1.30
C THR A 144 17.72 9.94 1.79
N GLU A 145 16.93 10.92 2.23
CA GLU A 145 17.38 12.13 2.88
C GLU A 145 16.86 12.15 4.33
N GLY A 146 17.71 12.52 5.28
CA GLY A 146 17.37 12.52 6.70
C GLY A 146 17.54 11.15 7.36
N HIS A 147 17.06 11.03 8.60
CA HIS A 147 17.20 9.81 9.40
C HIS A 147 15.82 9.23 9.72
N PRO A 148 15.63 7.91 9.64
CA PRO A 148 14.38 7.26 10.00
C PRO A 148 13.97 7.59 11.43
N ASP A 149 12.88 8.32 11.59
CA ASP A 149 12.18 8.39 12.87
C ASP A 149 11.26 7.18 13.02
N SER A 150 11.03 6.79 14.27
CA SER A 150 10.11 5.71 14.62
C SER A 150 8.68 6.08 14.24
N PHE A 151 8.00 5.20 13.48
CA PHE A 151 6.56 5.34 13.24
C PHE A 151 5.82 5.26 14.58
N ALA A 152 4.90 6.20 14.84
CA ALA A 152 4.09 6.17 16.06
C ALA A 152 3.24 4.90 16.16
N ASN A 153 2.83 4.33 15.03
CA ASN A 153 2.15 3.05 14.92
C ASN A 153 2.85 2.20 13.84
N SER A 154 3.35 1.02 14.21
CA SER A 154 3.98 0.11 13.26
C SER A 154 3.04 -0.32 12.13
N LYS A 155 1.72 -0.33 12.35
CA LYS A 155 0.74 -0.64 11.30
C LYS A 155 0.74 0.39 10.17
N ASP A 156 1.02 1.66 10.46
CA ASP A 156 1.03 2.72 9.43
C ASP A 156 2.17 2.48 8.43
N SER A 157 3.32 1.99 8.91
CA SER A 157 4.45 1.63 8.06
C SER A 157 4.11 0.51 7.07
N ILE A 158 3.28 -0.45 7.50
CA ILE A 158 2.79 -1.55 6.66
C ILE A 158 1.87 -0.98 5.60
N ILE A 159 0.90 -0.14 5.99
CA ILE A 159 -0.08 0.45 5.06
C ILE A 159 0.63 1.32 4.01
N LEU A 160 1.58 2.17 4.42
CA LEU A 160 2.42 2.94 3.50
C LEU A 160 3.17 2.05 2.50
N PHE A 161 3.79 0.97 2.98
CA PHE A 161 4.51 0.05 2.11
C PHE A 161 3.59 -0.63 1.09
N ARG A 162 2.35 -0.94 1.49
CA ARG A 162 1.36 -1.55 0.60
C ARG A 162 0.86 -0.59 -0.48
N ILE A 163 0.73 0.69 -0.16
CA ILE A 163 0.45 1.72 -1.18
C ILE A 163 1.58 1.74 -2.21
N LEU A 164 2.84 1.68 -1.76
CA LEU A 164 3.99 1.61 -2.65
C LEU A 164 4.01 0.33 -3.49
N GLN A 165 3.69 -0.82 -2.90
CA GLN A 165 3.61 -2.09 -3.65
C GLN A 165 2.53 -2.05 -4.75
N GLU A 166 1.38 -1.46 -4.47
CA GLU A 166 0.33 -1.29 -5.47
C GLU A 166 0.81 -0.37 -6.61
N PHE A 167 1.49 0.74 -6.27
CA PHE A 167 2.12 1.62 -7.26
C PHE A 167 3.14 0.85 -8.14
N PHE A 168 4.03 0.08 -7.53
CA PHE A 168 5.03 -0.71 -8.26
C PHE A 168 4.38 -1.78 -9.14
N SER A 169 3.35 -2.47 -8.63
CA SER A 169 2.56 -3.43 -9.41
C SER A 169 1.94 -2.77 -10.64
N ASN A 170 1.36 -1.58 -10.48
CA ASN A 170 0.77 -0.83 -11.59
C ASN A 170 1.83 -0.39 -12.60
N THR A 171 3.00 0.04 -12.13
CA THR A 171 4.15 0.39 -12.97
C THR A 171 4.56 -0.79 -13.85
N ILE A 172 4.78 -1.96 -13.23
CA ILE A 172 5.25 -3.17 -13.92
C ILE A 172 4.20 -3.71 -14.90
N LYS A 173 2.92 -3.69 -14.54
CA LYS A 173 1.85 -4.29 -15.35
C LYS A 173 1.36 -3.41 -16.49
N TYR A 174 1.32 -2.09 -16.28
CA TYR A 174 0.58 -1.19 -17.16
C TYR A 174 1.43 -0.05 -17.74
N ALA A 175 2.42 0.45 -17.01
CA ALA A 175 3.09 1.69 -17.39
C ALA A 175 4.07 1.52 -18.56
N LYS A 176 4.53 0.30 -18.88
CA LYS A 176 5.64 0.06 -19.83
C LYS A 176 6.87 0.94 -19.51
N ALA A 177 7.06 1.23 -18.23
CA ALA A 177 8.13 2.07 -17.73
C ALA A 177 9.48 1.34 -17.83
N SER A 178 10.54 2.10 -18.08
CA SER A 178 11.92 1.62 -18.07
C SER A 178 12.60 1.88 -16.73
N LYS A 179 12.13 2.89 -16.01
CA LYS A 179 12.69 3.36 -14.74
C LYS A 179 11.61 3.73 -13.73
N VAL A 180 11.87 3.41 -12.46
CA VAL A 180 11.13 3.91 -11.30
C VAL A 180 12.09 4.48 -10.27
N VAL A 181 11.74 5.63 -9.69
CA VAL A 181 12.58 6.31 -8.69
C VAL A 181 11.76 6.56 -7.43
N VAL A 182 12.34 6.20 -6.28
CA VAL A 182 11.78 6.43 -4.95
C VAL A 182 12.66 7.41 -4.19
N HIS A 183 12.07 8.49 -3.69
CA HIS A 183 12.72 9.45 -2.83
C HIS A 183 12.02 9.45 -1.47
N LEU A 184 12.74 9.04 -0.43
CA LEU A 184 12.28 9.11 0.95
C LEU A 184 12.95 10.30 1.63
N LYS A 185 12.17 11.25 2.13
CA LYS A 185 12.66 12.41 2.86
C LYS A 185 12.09 12.41 4.27
N TYR A 186 12.97 12.12 5.22
CA TYR A 186 12.70 12.11 6.65
C TYR A 186 12.92 13.52 7.21
N LEU A 187 11.84 14.21 7.54
CA LEU A 187 11.84 15.50 8.22
C LEU A 187 11.69 15.30 9.73
N SER A 188 11.77 16.38 10.51
CA SER A 188 11.60 16.29 11.97
C SER A 188 10.18 15.92 12.41
N ASP A 189 9.17 16.21 11.59
CA ASP A 189 7.75 16.04 11.91
C ASP A 189 7.01 15.11 10.94
N SER A 190 7.65 14.74 9.83
CA SER A 190 6.98 14.02 8.76
C SER A 190 7.92 13.21 7.86
N LEU A 191 7.37 12.16 7.27
CA LEU A 191 7.95 11.42 6.15
C LEU A 191 7.30 11.88 4.86
N GLU A 192 8.11 12.41 3.94
CA GLU A 192 7.69 12.66 2.56
C GLU A 192 8.20 11.54 1.65
N ILE A 193 7.30 10.97 0.86
CA ILE A 193 7.56 9.87 -0.06
C ILE A 193 7.18 10.35 -1.45
N ASN A 194 8.15 10.40 -2.35
CA ASN A 194 7.90 10.65 -3.77
C ASN A 194 8.29 9.40 -4.56
N VAL A 195 7.40 8.93 -5.40
CA VAL A 195 7.66 7.82 -6.33
C VAL A 195 7.25 8.23 -7.72
N GLU A 196 8.14 8.02 -8.69
CA GLU A 196 7.90 8.40 -10.08
C GLU A 196 8.32 7.25 -11.01
N ASP A 197 7.47 6.92 -11.97
CA ASP A 197 7.83 6.07 -13.11
C ASP A 197 7.88 6.91 -14.41
N ASP A 198 8.66 6.44 -15.39
CA ASP A 198 8.81 7.07 -16.71
C ASP A 198 7.92 6.45 -17.80
N GLY A 199 6.83 5.80 -17.40
CA GLY A 199 5.96 5.05 -18.31
C GLY A 199 5.05 5.92 -19.18
N ILE A 200 4.11 5.26 -19.84
CA ILE A 200 3.13 5.89 -20.75
C ILE A 200 2.13 6.81 -20.04
N GLY A 201 2.05 6.76 -18.70
CA GLY A 201 1.06 7.46 -17.90
C GLY A 201 -0.39 7.14 -18.30
N PHE A 202 -1.34 7.86 -17.72
CA PHE A 202 -2.76 7.72 -18.02
C PHE A 202 -3.51 9.04 -17.79
N ASP A 203 -4.72 9.16 -18.36
CA ASP A 203 -5.62 10.25 -18.03
C ASP A 203 -6.47 9.85 -16.81
N GLU A 204 -6.35 10.62 -15.73
CA GLU A 204 -7.12 10.43 -14.50
C GLU A 204 -8.63 10.51 -14.72
N ALA A 205 -9.09 11.24 -15.75
CA ALA A 205 -10.50 11.38 -16.08
C ALA A 205 -11.06 10.17 -16.84
N GLU A 206 -10.20 9.43 -17.57
CA GLU A 206 -10.61 8.28 -18.39
C GLU A 206 -10.53 6.95 -17.63
N ILE A 207 -9.78 6.89 -16.53
CA ILE A 207 -9.79 5.72 -15.66
C ILE A 207 -11.08 5.71 -14.85
N GLU A 208 -12.03 4.85 -15.24
CA GLU A 208 -13.03 4.34 -14.31
C GLU A 208 -12.28 3.77 -13.12
N LYS A 209 -12.19 4.56 -12.04
CA LYS A 209 -11.46 4.32 -10.79
C LYS A 209 -11.05 2.85 -10.63
N GLY A 210 -9.90 2.49 -11.20
CA GLY A 210 -9.42 1.12 -11.16
C GLY A 210 -9.27 0.71 -9.70
N SER A 211 -9.52 -0.56 -9.39
CA SER A 211 -9.47 -1.06 -8.01
C SER A 211 -8.17 -0.67 -7.30
N GLY A 212 -7.04 -0.64 -8.01
CA GLY A 212 -5.74 -0.22 -7.47
C GLY A 212 -5.70 1.22 -6.95
N LEU A 213 -6.18 2.20 -7.72
CA LEU A 213 -6.17 3.61 -7.29
C LEU A 213 -7.12 3.85 -6.11
N ILE A 214 -8.31 3.23 -6.13
CA ILE A 214 -9.25 3.28 -5.01
C ILE A 214 -8.60 2.70 -3.76
N ASN A 215 -7.95 1.53 -3.88
CA ASN A 215 -7.30 0.86 -2.77
C ASN A 215 -6.17 1.71 -2.18
N MET A 216 -5.31 2.30 -3.01
CA MET A 216 -4.25 3.20 -2.55
C MET A 216 -4.82 4.40 -1.79
N LYS A 217 -5.86 5.04 -2.33
CA LYS A 217 -6.49 6.22 -1.70
C LYS A 217 -7.17 5.87 -0.39
N SER A 218 -7.96 4.80 -0.36
CA SER A 218 -8.63 4.28 0.84
C SER A 218 -7.62 3.95 1.95
N ARG A 219 -6.51 3.30 1.60
CA ARG A 219 -5.41 3.03 2.54
C ARG A 219 -4.78 4.30 3.08
N ALA A 220 -4.54 5.31 2.24
CA ALA A 220 -4.00 6.59 2.68
C ALA A 220 -4.96 7.33 3.62
N GLU A 221 -6.26 7.33 3.30
CA GLU A 221 -7.31 7.92 4.14
C GLU A 221 -7.37 7.23 5.52
N LEU A 222 -7.25 5.90 5.58
CA LEU A 222 -7.28 5.12 6.82
C LEU A 222 -6.21 5.53 7.83
N ILE A 223 -5.03 5.96 7.35
CA ILE A 223 -3.91 6.41 8.20
C ILE A 223 -3.71 7.93 8.18
N GLY A 224 -4.66 8.69 7.61
CA GLY A 224 -4.59 10.16 7.58
C GLY A 224 -3.42 10.73 6.79
N VAL A 225 -2.90 10.00 5.79
CA VAL A 225 -1.78 10.43 4.96
C VAL A 225 -2.26 11.38 3.88
N HIS A 226 -1.54 12.48 3.69
CA HIS A 226 -1.77 13.33 2.52
C HIS A 226 -1.29 12.58 1.27
N PHE A 227 -2.22 12.23 0.40
CA PHE A 227 -1.98 11.45 -0.82
C PHE A 227 -2.28 12.29 -2.06
N ARG A 228 -1.33 12.33 -2.99
CA ARG A 228 -1.52 12.90 -4.32
C ARG A 228 -0.89 11.98 -5.35
N LEU A 229 -1.70 11.49 -6.27
CA LEU A 229 -1.20 10.81 -7.46
C LEU A 229 -1.50 11.72 -8.65
N SER A 230 -0.51 11.90 -9.52
CA SER A 230 -0.65 12.64 -10.77
C SER A 230 -0.12 11.81 -11.92
N SER A 231 -0.91 11.64 -12.97
CA SER A 231 -0.47 10.99 -14.20
C SER A 231 -0.84 11.84 -15.42
N ALA A 232 -0.03 11.74 -16.47
CA ALA A 232 -0.38 12.31 -17.75
C ALA A 232 0.19 11.44 -18.86
N LYS A 233 -0.55 11.36 -19.97
CA LYS A 233 -0.14 10.59 -21.14
C LYS A 233 1.28 10.99 -21.59
N ASP A 234 2.12 9.97 -21.78
CA ASP A 234 3.53 10.02 -22.15
C ASP A 234 4.44 10.78 -21.16
N LYS A 235 4.00 10.96 -19.90
CA LYS A 235 4.78 11.63 -18.83
C LYS A 235 4.98 10.78 -17.58
N GLY A 236 4.59 9.51 -17.63
CA GLY A 236 4.65 8.60 -16.48
C GLY A 236 3.63 8.93 -15.40
N THR A 237 3.82 8.31 -14.23
CA THR A 237 2.99 8.54 -13.05
C THR A 237 3.85 8.98 -11.87
N LYS A 238 3.32 9.90 -11.08
CA LYS A 238 3.96 10.40 -9.86
C LYS A 238 3.03 10.22 -8.67
N LEU A 239 3.55 9.65 -7.60
CA LEU A 239 2.89 9.49 -6.32
C LEU A 239 3.65 10.30 -5.27
N PHE A 240 2.92 11.18 -4.59
CA PHE A 240 3.38 11.89 -3.40
C PHE A 240 2.56 11.47 -2.19
N MET A 241 3.25 11.13 -1.11
CA MET A 241 2.64 10.90 0.20
C MET A 241 3.38 11.71 1.27
N LYS A 242 2.62 12.33 2.18
CA LYS A 242 3.17 12.93 3.39
C LYS A 242 2.51 12.33 4.63
N TYR A 243 3.30 11.59 5.39
CA TYR A 243 2.92 11.01 6.68
C TYR A 243 3.49 11.86 7.81
N VAL A 244 2.67 12.25 8.77
CA VAL A 244 3.11 13.07 9.92
C VAL A 244 3.41 12.13 11.10
N TYR A 245 4.59 12.22 11.70
CA TYR A 245 5.04 11.27 12.73
C TYR A 245 4.19 11.33 14.01
N ARG A 246 3.54 12.46 14.30
CA ARG A 246 2.46 12.57 15.29
C ARG A 246 1.54 13.75 15.02
N SER A 247 0.25 13.54 15.27
CA SER A 247 -0.62 14.55 15.87
C SER A 247 -1.29 13.92 17.10
N ASP A 248 -0.76 14.18 18.28
CA ASP A 248 -1.51 13.94 19.53
C ASP A 248 -2.70 14.93 19.57
N SER A 249 -3.90 14.39 19.37
CA SER A 249 -5.18 14.85 19.95
C SER A 249 -5.90 16.11 19.38
N LYS A 250 -7.22 15.95 19.19
CA LYS A 250 -8.27 16.99 19.23
C LYS A 250 -8.34 18.02 18.08
N LEU A 251 -9.02 17.62 17.00
CA LEU A 251 -9.95 18.51 16.30
C LEU A 251 -11.24 17.72 16.07
N ASN A 252 -12.14 17.80 17.05
CA ASN A 252 -13.60 17.62 16.99
C ASN A 252 -14.12 17.46 18.42
N LEU A 253 -14.09 18.58 19.18
CA LEU A 253 -15.07 18.88 20.21
C LEU A 253 -16.07 19.86 19.60
#